data_AF-A0A1H3ALG7-F1
#
_entry.id   AF-A0A1H3ALG7-F1
#
_cell.length_a   1.000
_cell.length_b   1.000
_cell.length_c   1.000
_cell.angle_alpha   90.00
_cell.angle_beta   90.00
_cell.angle_gamma   90.00
#
_symmetry.space_group_name_H-M   'P 1'
#
loop_
_entity.id
_entity.type
_entity.pdbx_description
1 polymer ?
#
loop_
_entity_poly.entity_id
_entity_poly.type
_entity_poly.pdbx_seq_one_letter_code
_entity_poly.pdbx_strand_id
1 'polypeptide(L)'
;MPVAHPFLRKAFPYFKWTVFGLLGINVILFFTEQTFVEGLDSLAWLTLLLLFEWETSQLDKPYVSRWEKWGIHAGRILAYGLILHSAVGYGAADYITEHGPVDLWNAMTWIGIVLLLEYDVYSPGEYARWEWYLRNGAKLVLYAALFVFALLWGLDGEWLDTYDALLWILCFFAIEINVLEFEEEIPYRDAPDDDPATAEASPAAGPASEEV
;
A
#
# COMPACT_ATOMS: atom_id res chain seq x y z
N MET A 1 19.47 6.32 6.15
CA MET A 1 20.65 7.04 5.57
C MET A 1 20.27 8.49 5.34
N PRO A 2 20.94 9.51 5.91
CA PRO A 2 20.47 10.89 5.81
C PRO A 2 21.21 11.62 4.68
N VAL A 3 20.61 11.69 3.48
CA VAL A 3 20.45 12.91 2.65
C VAL A 3 19.54 12.51 1.46
N ALA A 4 18.23 12.38 1.68
CA ALA A 4 17.32 12.62 0.57
C ALA A 4 17.50 14.09 0.18
N HIS A 5 18.08 14.36 -0.99
CA HIS A 5 18.33 15.72 -1.48
C HIS A 5 17.06 16.56 -1.26
N PRO A 6 17.11 17.77 -0.69
CA PRO A 6 15.90 18.56 -0.33
C PRO A 6 14.94 18.78 -1.51
N PHE A 7 15.44 18.63 -2.73
CA PHE A 7 14.67 18.55 -3.95
C PHE A 7 13.76 17.31 -4.03
N LEU A 8 14.28 16.11 -3.74
CA LEU A 8 13.53 14.85 -3.79
C LEU A 8 12.36 14.85 -2.81
N ARG A 9 12.58 15.34 -1.58
CA ARG A 9 11.49 15.48 -0.58
C ARG A 9 10.36 16.40 -1.07
N LYS A 10 10.70 17.48 -1.78
CA LYS A 10 9.70 18.38 -2.37
C LYS A 10 9.05 17.80 -3.62
N ALA A 11 9.79 17.04 -4.42
CA ALA A 11 9.31 16.44 -5.67
C ALA A 11 8.37 15.24 -5.44
N PHE A 12 8.60 14.48 -4.36
CA PHE A 12 7.89 13.24 -4.08
C PHE A 12 6.35 13.39 -3.99
N PRO A 13 5.78 14.40 -3.29
CA PRO A 13 4.35 14.64 -3.33
C PRO A 13 3.80 14.88 -4.74
N TYR A 14 4.51 15.66 -5.57
CA TYR A 14 4.09 15.91 -6.95
C TYR A 14 4.13 14.63 -7.78
N PHE A 15 5.18 13.82 -7.65
CA PHE A 15 5.28 12.52 -8.30
C PHE A 15 4.07 11.64 -7.91
N LYS A 16 3.79 11.53 -6.62
CA LYS A 16 2.70 10.71 -6.10
C LYS A 16 1.34 11.14 -6.65
N TRP A 17 0.98 12.41 -6.52
CA TRP A 17 -0.28 12.93 -7.06
C TRP A 17 -0.36 12.87 -8.58
N THR A 18 0.79 12.91 -9.28
CA THR A 18 0.81 12.64 -10.73
C THR A 18 0.39 11.20 -11.01
N VAL A 19 0.94 10.22 -10.31
CA VAL A 19 0.58 8.79 -10.47
C VAL A 19 -0.89 8.56 -10.12
N PHE A 20 -1.40 9.09 -9.00
CA PHE A 20 -2.82 9.02 -8.65
C PHE A 20 -3.71 9.67 -9.72
N GLY A 21 -3.30 10.81 -10.28
CA GLY A 21 -4.01 11.46 -11.37
C GLY A 21 -4.07 10.59 -12.63
N LEU A 22 -2.97 9.93 -12.99
CA LEU A 22 -2.93 9.00 -14.12
C LEU A 22 -3.81 7.76 -13.87
N LEU A 23 -3.80 7.20 -12.66
CA LEU A 23 -4.71 6.11 -12.29
C LEU A 23 -6.18 6.57 -12.35
N GLY A 24 -6.48 7.79 -11.91
CA GLY A 24 -7.82 8.37 -12.05
C GLY A 24 -8.27 8.50 -13.51
N ILE A 25 -7.34 8.83 -14.42
CA ILE A 25 -7.61 8.81 -15.86
C ILE A 25 -7.87 7.38 -16.34
N ASN A 26 -7.10 6.39 -15.88
CA ASN A 26 -7.34 4.99 -16.23
C ASN A 26 -8.72 4.51 -15.77
N VAL A 27 -9.15 4.85 -14.54
CA VAL A 27 -10.51 4.55 -14.07
C VAL A 27 -11.57 5.10 -15.03
N ILE A 28 -11.40 6.34 -15.52
CA ILE A 28 -12.31 6.91 -16.51
C ILE A 28 -12.27 6.11 -17.82
N LEU A 29 -11.08 5.73 -18.29
CA LEU A 29 -10.93 4.90 -19.49
C LEU A 29 -11.62 3.54 -19.33
N PHE A 30 -11.52 2.88 -18.18
CA PHE A 30 -12.24 1.63 -17.93
C PHE A 30 -13.76 1.83 -17.98
N PHE A 31 -14.29 2.93 -17.48
CA PHE A 31 -15.72 3.22 -17.60
C PHE A 31 -16.18 3.52 -19.04
N THR A 32 -15.30 4.02 -19.91
CA THR A 32 -15.67 4.40 -21.28
C THR A 32 -15.39 3.31 -22.31
N GLU A 33 -14.29 2.57 -22.15
CA GLU A 33 -13.79 1.61 -23.14
C GLU A 33 -14.05 0.15 -22.73
N GLN A 34 -14.30 -0.11 -21.45
CA GLN A 34 -14.48 -1.46 -20.91
C GLN A 34 -15.87 -1.65 -20.28
N THR A 35 -16.05 -2.74 -19.52
CA THR A 35 -17.33 -3.02 -18.86
C THR A 35 -17.53 -2.13 -17.62
N PHE A 36 -18.79 -1.84 -17.28
CA PHE A 36 -19.12 -1.11 -16.05
C PHE A 36 -18.56 -1.80 -14.79
N VAL A 37 -18.45 -3.12 -14.81
CA VAL A 37 -17.90 -3.90 -13.70
C VAL A 37 -16.40 -3.68 -13.56
N GLU A 38 -15.64 -3.68 -14.67
CA GLU A 38 -14.20 -3.38 -14.66
C GLU A 38 -13.90 -1.94 -14.23
N GLY A 39 -14.71 -0.97 -14.67
CA GLY A 39 -14.62 0.41 -14.18
C GLY A 39 -14.86 0.53 -12.67
N LEU A 40 -15.87 -0.18 -12.14
CA LEU A 40 -16.12 -0.24 -10.70
C LEU A 40 -14.98 -0.92 -9.93
N ASP A 41 -14.38 -1.97 -10.49
CA ASP A 41 -13.24 -2.66 -9.88
C ASP A 41 -12.01 -1.73 -9.78
N SER A 42 -11.65 -1.09 -10.88
CA SER A 42 -10.56 -0.10 -10.92
C SER A 42 -10.80 1.06 -9.94
N LEU A 43 -12.05 1.54 -9.83
CA LEU A 43 -12.43 2.57 -8.86
C LEU A 43 -12.31 2.08 -7.40
N ALA A 44 -12.65 0.82 -7.13
CA ALA A 44 -12.51 0.23 -5.80
C ALA A 44 -11.03 0.15 -5.38
N TRP A 45 -10.17 -0.30 -6.28
CA TRP A 45 -8.71 -0.31 -6.08
C TRP A 45 -8.15 1.10 -5.84
N LEU A 46 -8.57 2.10 -6.63
CA LEU A 46 -8.10 3.47 -6.48
C LEU A 46 -8.57 4.08 -5.15
N THR A 47 -9.81 3.78 -4.76
CA THR A 47 -10.37 4.22 -3.47
C THR A 47 -9.59 3.61 -2.32
N LEU A 48 -9.28 2.31 -2.38
CA LEU A 48 -8.45 1.63 -1.39
C LEU A 48 -7.07 2.29 -1.26
N LEU A 49 -6.41 2.59 -2.38
CA LEU A 49 -5.13 3.28 -2.39
C LEU A 49 -5.18 4.68 -1.77
N LEU A 50 -6.21 5.46 -2.10
CA LEU A 50 -6.37 6.80 -1.52
C LEU A 50 -6.58 6.74 0.00
N LEU A 51 -7.32 5.74 0.48
CA LEU A 51 -7.50 5.52 1.92
C LEU A 51 -6.19 5.07 2.58
N PHE A 52 -5.40 4.22 1.94
CA PHE A 52 -4.07 3.85 2.43
C PHE A 52 -3.09 5.04 2.43
N GLU A 53 -3.06 5.84 1.38
CA GLU A 53 -2.23 7.06 1.35
C GLU A 53 -2.63 8.03 2.46
N TRP A 54 -3.93 8.14 2.76
CA TRP A 54 -4.42 8.92 3.89
C TRP A 54 -3.96 8.35 5.24
N GLU A 55 -4.12 7.05 5.48
CA GLU A 55 -3.68 6.42 6.74
C GLU A 55 -2.16 6.51 6.91
N THR A 56 -1.39 6.20 5.86
CA THR A 56 0.07 6.21 5.90
C THR A 56 0.67 7.60 6.03
N SER A 57 0.02 8.64 5.50
CA SER A 57 0.45 10.04 5.68
C SER A 57 0.11 10.63 7.05
N GLN A 58 -0.67 9.91 7.87
CA GLN A 58 -1.09 10.33 9.21
C GLN A 58 -0.74 9.31 10.30
N LEU A 59 0.26 8.42 10.07
CA LEU A 59 0.68 7.41 11.05
C LEU A 59 1.11 8.02 12.40
N ASP A 60 1.63 9.25 12.38
CA ASP A 60 2.09 10.00 13.55
C ASP A 60 0.95 10.68 14.34
N LYS A 61 -0.26 10.71 13.79
CA LYS A 61 -1.37 11.52 14.31
C LYS A 61 -2.54 10.66 14.78
N PRO A 62 -3.18 11.01 15.91
CA PRO A 62 -4.45 10.39 16.27
C PRO A 62 -5.54 10.80 15.27
N TYR A 63 -6.49 9.90 15.02
CA TYR A 63 -7.70 10.20 14.25
C TYR A 63 -8.41 11.44 14.80
N VAL A 64 -8.85 12.34 13.92
CA VAL A 64 -9.54 13.58 14.27
C VAL A 64 -10.89 13.27 14.92
N SER A 65 -11.57 12.23 14.44
CA SER A 65 -12.84 11.79 15.02
C SER A 65 -13.10 10.30 14.85
N ARG A 66 -14.06 9.76 15.62
CA ARG A 66 -14.55 8.40 15.43
C ARG A 66 -15.13 8.21 14.03
N TRP A 67 -15.84 9.20 13.49
CA TRP A 67 -16.46 9.11 12.16
C TRP A 67 -15.45 9.04 11.03
N GLU A 68 -14.31 9.72 11.15
CA GLU A 68 -13.19 9.57 10.23
C GLU A 68 -12.70 8.12 10.24
N LYS A 69 -12.39 7.58 11.43
CA LYS A 69 -11.93 6.20 11.60
C LYS A 69 -12.94 5.19 11.03
N TRP A 70 -14.22 5.31 11.37
CA TRP A 70 -15.26 4.42 10.85
C TRP A 70 -15.43 4.55 9.34
N GLY A 71 -15.35 5.76 8.80
CA GLY A 71 -15.46 6.03 7.36
C GLY A 71 -14.33 5.38 6.57
N ILE A 72 -13.08 5.51 7.05
CA ILE A 72 -11.91 4.89 6.44
C ILE A 72 -12.06 3.36 6.44
N HIS A 73 -12.31 2.75 7.60
CA HIS A 73 -12.44 1.30 7.68
C HIS A 73 -13.64 0.78 6.87
N ALA A 74 -14.79 1.47 6.87
CA ALA A 74 -15.94 1.07 6.07
C ALA A 74 -15.64 1.14 4.56
N GLY A 75 -14.97 2.21 4.11
CA GLY A 75 -14.53 2.35 2.72
C GLY A 75 -13.57 1.23 2.31
N ARG A 76 -12.62 0.90 3.19
CA ARG A 76 -11.66 -0.18 2.95
C ARG A 76 -12.32 -1.56 2.91
N ILE A 77 -13.23 -1.86 3.83
CA ILE A 77 -14.00 -3.12 3.83
C ILE A 77 -14.82 -3.26 2.54
N LEU A 78 -15.46 -2.18 2.09
CA LEU A 78 -16.22 -2.18 0.84
C LEU A 78 -15.30 -2.43 -0.36
N ALA A 79 -14.15 -1.76 -0.44
CA ALA A 79 -13.18 -1.97 -1.49
C ALA A 79 -12.63 -3.41 -1.50
N TYR A 80 -12.26 -3.96 -0.34
CA TYR A 80 -11.83 -5.36 -0.22
C TYR A 80 -12.90 -6.34 -0.66
N GLY A 81 -14.17 -6.08 -0.32
CA GLY A 81 -15.28 -6.93 -0.77
C GLY A 81 -15.37 -7.00 -2.29
N LEU A 82 -15.21 -5.86 -2.98
CA LEU A 82 -15.22 -5.80 -4.45
C LEU A 82 -14.00 -6.49 -5.05
N ILE A 83 -12.80 -6.23 -4.51
CA ILE A 83 -11.54 -6.85 -4.96
C ILE A 83 -11.59 -8.38 -4.82
N LEU A 84 -12.05 -8.89 -3.68
CA LEU A 84 -12.17 -10.32 -3.44
C LEU A 84 -13.21 -10.96 -4.36
N HIS A 85 -14.31 -10.26 -4.64
CA HIS A 85 -15.31 -10.72 -5.60
C HIS A 85 -14.69 -10.88 -7.01
N SER A 86 -13.92 -9.89 -7.48
CA SER A 86 -13.22 -9.96 -8.76
C SER A 86 -12.18 -11.08 -8.80
N ALA A 87 -11.41 -11.26 -7.72
CA ALA A 87 -10.44 -12.35 -7.61
C ALA A 87 -11.09 -13.75 -7.69
N VAL A 88 -12.29 -13.93 -7.13
CA VAL A 88 -13.07 -15.17 -7.30
C VAL A 88 -13.48 -15.37 -8.76
N GLY A 89 -13.80 -14.29 -9.48
CA GLY A 89 -14.07 -14.31 -10.92
C GLY A 89 -12.88 -14.83 -11.73
N TYR A 90 -11.69 -14.29 -11.49
CA TYR A 90 -10.45 -14.75 -12.14
C TYR A 90 -10.09 -16.20 -11.77
N GLY A 91 -10.53 -16.67 -10.60
CA GLY A 91 -10.34 -18.04 -10.14
C GLY A 91 -11.30 -19.07 -10.75
N ALA A 92 -12.30 -18.64 -11.51
CA ALA A 92 -13.26 -19.54 -12.13
C ALA A 92 -12.57 -20.42 -13.20
N ALA A 93 -12.88 -21.72 -13.20
CA ALA A 93 -12.24 -22.68 -14.11
C ALA A 93 -12.39 -22.27 -15.59
N ASP A 94 -13.58 -21.83 -15.98
CA ASP A 94 -13.87 -21.38 -17.34
C ASP A 94 -13.02 -20.17 -17.73
N TYR A 95 -12.88 -19.19 -16.82
CA TYR A 95 -12.05 -18.00 -17.03
C TYR A 95 -10.58 -18.37 -17.24
N ILE A 96 -10.02 -19.21 -16.36
CA ILE A 96 -8.62 -19.66 -16.43
C ILE A 96 -8.35 -20.42 -17.73
N THR A 97 -9.31 -21.20 -18.22
CA THR A 97 -9.15 -21.92 -19.49
C THR A 97 -9.17 -21.01 -20.71
N GLU A 98 -9.86 -19.88 -20.65
CA GLU A 98 -10.00 -18.94 -21.76
C GLU A 98 -8.88 -17.89 -21.80
N HIS A 99 -8.54 -17.31 -20.65
CA HIS A 99 -7.61 -16.17 -20.53
C HIS A 99 -6.26 -16.56 -19.93
N GLY A 100 -6.14 -17.79 -19.41
CA GLY A 100 -4.96 -18.26 -18.71
C GLY A 100 -4.97 -17.89 -17.22
N PRO A 101 -3.93 -18.31 -16.47
CA PRO A 101 -3.90 -18.12 -15.02
C PRO A 101 -3.24 -16.80 -14.58
N VAL A 102 -2.72 -15.99 -15.51
CA VAL A 102 -1.89 -14.82 -15.20
C VAL A 102 -2.68 -13.78 -14.39
N ASP A 103 -3.93 -13.50 -14.77
CA ASP A 103 -4.78 -12.51 -14.09
C ASP A 103 -5.08 -12.90 -12.64
N LEU A 104 -5.32 -14.19 -12.39
CA LEU A 104 -5.49 -14.72 -11.04
C LEU A 104 -4.20 -14.54 -10.23
N TRP A 105 -3.04 -14.93 -10.77
CA TRP A 105 -1.76 -14.79 -10.06
C TRP A 105 -1.42 -13.32 -9.79
N ASN A 106 -1.70 -12.43 -10.74
CA ASN A 106 -1.55 -11.00 -10.57
C ASN A 106 -2.44 -10.47 -9.44
N ALA A 107 -3.75 -10.77 -9.46
CA ALA A 107 -4.69 -10.35 -8.42
C ALA A 107 -4.29 -10.88 -7.03
N MET A 108 -3.90 -12.15 -6.94
CA MET A 108 -3.42 -12.76 -5.68
C MET A 108 -2.15 -12.08 -5.16
N THR A 109 -1.25 -11.67 -6.05
CA THR A 109 -0.02 -10.96 -5.70
C THR A 109 -0.33 -9.57 -5.15
N TRP A 110 -1.25 -8.84 -5.80
CA TRP A 110 -1.74 -7.55 -5.31
C TRP A 110 -2.41 -7.65 -3.94
N ILE A 111 -3.28 -8.64 -3.74
CA ILE A 111 -3.89 -8.91 -2.44
C ILE A 111 -2.80 -9.18 -1.38
N GLY A 112 -1.77 -9.95 -1.72
CA GLY A 112 -0.62 -10.18 -0.83
C GLY A 112 0.07 -8.89 -0.39
N ILE A 113 0.34 -7.97 -1.33
CA ILE A 113 0.95 -6.66 -1.02
C ILE A 113 0.03 -5.83 -0.13
N VAL A 114 -1.25 -5.77 -0.46
CA VAL A 114 -2.27 -5.06 0.35
C VAL A 114 -2.30 -5.59 1.78
N LEU A 115 -2.25 -6.91 1.97
CA LEU A 115 -2.26 -7.51 3.31
C LEU A 115 -0.98 -7.19 4.09
N LEU A 116 0.18 -7.16 3.43
CA LEU A 116 1.45 -6.78 4.08
C LEU A 116 1.45 -5.30 4.46
N LEU A 117 0.95 -4.41 3.58
CA LEU A 117 0.80 -2.98 3.89
C LEU A 117 -0.25 -2.74 4.97
N GLU A 118 -1.33 -3.51 4.99
CA GLU A 118 -2.31 -3.44 6.06
C GLU A 118 -1.71 -3.75 7.42
N TYR A 119 -0.90 -4.81 7.46
CA TYR A 119 -0.16 -5.19 8.64
C TYR A 119 0.81 -4.08 9.09
N ASP A 120 1.43 -3.38 8.14
CA ASP A 120 2.30 -2.23 8.43
C ASP A 120 1.56 -1.04 9.04
N VAL A 121 0.37 -0.75 8.53
CA VAL A 121 -0.47 0.34 9.03
C VAL A 121 -1.06 0.00 10.41
N TYR A 122 -1.36 -1.26 10.68
CA TYR A 122 -2.03 -1.67 11.92
C TYR A 122 -1.08 -1.85 13.12
N SER A 123 0.16 -2.30 12.89
CA SER A 123 1.12 -2.61 13.97
C SER A 123 2.38 -1.74 13.94
N PRO A 124 2.27 -0.40 13.72
CA PRO A 124 3.44 0.46 13.57
C PRO A 124 4.35 0.35 14.80
N GLY A 125 5.60 -0.07 14.60
CA GLY A 125 6.63 -0.01 15.64
C GLY A 125 6.69 -1.19 16.62
N GLU A 126 5.84 -2.20 16.51
CA GLU A 126 5.92 -3.38 17.38
C GLU A 126 6.84 -4.50 16.84
N TYR A 127 7.52 -4.24 15.72
CA TYR A 127 8.21 -5.30 14.97
C TYR A 127 9.54 -5.71 15.60
N ALA A 128 9.76 -7.02 15.63
CA ALA A 128 11.10 -7.57 15.79
C ALA A 128 11.92 -7.32 14.52
N ARG A 129 13.25 -7.17 14.65
CA ARG A 129 14.13 -6.89 13.49
C ARG A 129 14.01 -7.98 12.40
N TRP A 130 13.83 -9.25 12.79
CA TRP A 130 13.69 -10.36 11.85
C TRP A 130 12.37 -10.30 11.07
N GLU A 131 11.28 -9.88 11.74
CA GLU A 131 9.93 -9.74 11.16
C GLU A 131 9.92 -8.65 10.09
N TRP A 132 10.58 -7.54 10.37
CA TRP A 132 10.82 -6.47 9.39
C TRP A 132 11.51 -7.01 8.13
N TYR A 133 12.60 -7.78 8.26
CA TYR A 133 13.30 -8.36 7.11
C TYR A 133 12.44 -9.36 6.33
N LEU A 134 11.71 -10.24 7.03
CA LEU A 134 10.85 -11.23 6.37
C LEU A 134 9.76 -10.54 5.56
N ARG A 135 9.08 -9.57 6.16
CA ARG A 135 7.98 -8.85 5.54
C ARG A 135 8.44 -8.02 4.35
N ASN A 136 9.48 -7.21 4.51
CA ASN A 136 10.01 -6.39 3.40
C ASN A 136 10.65 -7.26 2.30
N GLY A 137 11.25 -8.40 2.67
CA GLY A 137 11.68 -9.42 1.72
C GLY A 137 10.51 -10.02 0.94
N ALA A 138 9.39 -10.32 1.60
CA ALA A 138 8.18 -10.82 0.95
C ALA A 138 7.60 -9.79 -0.02
N LYS A 139 7.48 -8.52 0.38
CA LYS A 139 7.03 -7.43 -0.52
C LYS A 139 7.93 -7.30 -1.75
N LEU A 140 9.25 -7.33 -1.57
CA LEU A 140 10.20 -7.27 -2.69
C LEU A 140 9.96 -8.40 -3.70
N VAL A 141 9.74 -9.62 -3.23
CA VAL A 141 9.40 -10.76 -4.10
C VAL A 141 8.07 -10.55 -4.81
N LEU A 142 7.05 -10.03 -4.12
CA LEU A 142 5.74 -9.76 -4.72
C LEU A 142 5.82 -8.66 -5.79
N TYR A 143 6.52 -7.55 -5.54
CA TYR A 143 6.72 -6.51 -6.57
C TYR A 143 7.53 -7.03 -7.76
N ALA A 144 8.54 -7.86 -7.53
CA ALA A 144 9.28 -8.49 -8.61
C ALA A 144 8.35 -9.36 -9.47
N ALA A 145 7.44 -10.13 -8.85
CA ALA A 145 6.44 -10.92 -9.56
C ALA A 145 5.48 -10.02 -10.38
N LEU A 146 4.96 -8.94 -9.79
CA LEU A 146 4.10 -7.98 -10.49
C LEU A 146 4.80 -7.35 -11.69
N PHE A 147 6.07 -6.99 -11.54
CA PHE A 147 6.86 -6.47 -12.65
C PHE A 147 7.03 -7.50 -13.77
N VAL A 148 7.21 -8.78 -13.43
CA VAL A 148 7.21 -9.85 -14.43
C VAL A 148 5.85 -9.96 -15.14
N PHE A 149 4.73 -9.91 -14.42
CA PHE A 149 3.40 -9.95 -15.06
C PHE A 149 3.19 -8.76 -16.01
N ALA A 150 3.58 -7.54 -15.59
CA ALA A 150 3.55 -6.37 -16.46
C ALA A 150 4.41 -6.55 -17.73
N LEU A 151 5.59 -7.18 -17.61
CA LEU A 151 6.41 -7.51 -18.77
C LEU A 151 5.77 -8.56 -19.68
N LEU A 152 5.10 -9.58 -19.12
CA LEU A 152 4.41 -10.60 -19.91
C LEU A 152 3.31 -9.97 -20.78
N TRP A 153 2.43 -9.16 -20.19
CA TRP A 153 1.42 -8.40 -20.94
C TRP A 153 2.04 -7.50 -22.01
N GLY A 154 3.16 -6.85 -21.70
CA GLY A 154 3.85 -5.97 -22.65
C GLY A 154 4.42 -6.74 -23.85
N LEU A 155 4.86 -7.97 -23.64
CA LEU A 155 5.32 -8.87 -24.71
C LEU A 155 4.16 -9.43 -25.54
N ASP A 156 3.00 -9.65 -24.93
CA ASP A 156 1.77 -10.10 -25.60
C ASP A 156 1.05 -8.96 -26.35
N GLY A 157 1.50 -7.71 -26.17
CA GLY A 157 1.00 -6.53 -26.88
C GLY A 157 -0.13 -5.80 -26.16
N GLU A 158 -0.45 -6.20 -24.93
CA GLU A 158 -1.46 -5.62 -24.05
C GLU A 158 -0.90 -4.36 -23.36
N TRP A 159 -0.70 -3.30 -24.16
CA TRP A 159 -0.03 -2.09 -23.70
C TRP A 159 -0.81 -1.32 -22.63
N LEU A 160 -2.14 -1.38 -22.65
CA LEU A 160 -2.97 -0.70 -21.66
C LEU A 160 -2.79 -1.35 -20.29
N ASP A 161 -2.86 -2.68 -20.21
CA ASP A 161 -2.70 -3.44 -18.96
C ASP A 161 -1.27 -3.34 -18.43
N THR A 162 -0.27 -3.36 -19.32
CA THR A 162 1.13 -3.11 -18.95
C THR A 162 1.32 -1.74 -18.32
N TYR A 163 0.81 -0.69 -18.97
CA TYR A 163 0.92 0.68 -18.48
C TYR A 163 0.18 0.87 -17.16
N ASP A 164 -1.04 0.35 -17.06
CA ASP A 164 -1.87 0.40 -15.85
C ASP A 164 -1.15 -0.29 -14.69
N ALA A 165 -0.68 -1.54 -14.88
CA ALA A 165 0.05 -2.29 -13.87
C ALA A 165 1.31 -1.56 -13.37
N LEU A 166 2.08 -0.93 -14.27
CA LEU A 166 3.24 -0.14 -13.90
C LEU A 166 2.87 1.08 -13.03
N LEU A 167 1.76 1.76 -13.33
CA LEU A 167 1.27 2.85 -12.49
C LEU A 167 0.83 2.36 -11.11
N TRP A 168 0.16 1.22 -11.02
CA TRP A 168 -0.19 0.60 -9.74
C TRP A 168 1.07 0.28 -8.93
N ILE A 169 2.11 -0.30 -9.53
CA ILE A 169 3.37 -0.62 -8.85
C ILE A 169 4.01 0.66 -8.30
N LEU A 170 4.08 1.72 -9.10
CA LEU A 170 4.62 3.01 -8.66
C LEU A 170 3.80 3.62 -7.51
N CYS A 171 2.48 3.46 -7.53
CA CYS A 171 1.60 4.02 -6.52
C CYS A 171 1.71 3.28 -5.18
N PHE A 172 1.63 1.95 -5.20
CA PHE A 172 1.83 1.12 -4.02
C PHE A 172 3.22 1.32 -3.40
N PHE A 173 4.25 1.39 -4.25
CA PHE A 173 5.60 1.69 -3.79
C PHE A 173 5.71 3.09 -3.15
N ALA A 174 4.99 4.10 -3.66
CA ALA A 174 4.96 5.42 -3.05
C ALA A 174 4.29 5.43 -1.66
N ILE A 175 3.24 4.63 -1.46
CA ILE A 175 2.61 4.45 -0.14
C ILE A 175 3.59 3.76 0.81
N GLU A 176 4.30 2.74 0.33
CA GLU A 176 5.27 2.02 1.13
C GLU A 176 6.44 2.89 1.58
N ILE A 177 6.88 3.85 0.77
CA ILE A 177 7.90 4.83 1.20
C ILE A 177 7.41 5.62 2.43
N ASN A 178 6.13 6.00 2.52
CA ASN A 178 5.61 6.68 3.72
C ASN A 178 5.74 5.79 4.95
N VAL A 179 5.40 4.49 4.81
CA VAL A 179 5.51 3.51 5.89
C VAL A 179 6.97 3.34 6.31
N LEU A 180 7.88 3.17 5.37
CA LEU A 180 9.31 2.99 5.65
C LEU A 180 9.93 4.23 6.30
N GLU A 181 9.56 5.44 5.87
CA GLU A 181 10.00 6.69 6.49
C GLU A 181 9.55 6.76 7.95
N PHE A 182 8.31 6.36 8.23
CA PHE A 182 7.80 6.29 9.60
C PHE A 182 8.48 5.19 10.44
N GLU A 183 8.79 4.03 9.86
CA GLU A 183 9.51 2.95 10.55
C GLU A 183 10.95 3.32 10.91
N GLU A 184 11.63 4.18 10.12
CA GLU A 184 12.98 4.67 10.46
C GLU A 184 12.99 5.52 11.74
N GLU A 185 11.84 6.10 12.11
CA GLU A 185 11.70 6.96 13.31
C GLU A 185 11.43 6.17 14.60
N ILE A 186 11.11 4.87 14.50
CA ILE A 186 10.70 4.05 15.65
C ILE A 186 11.77 2.98 15.97
N PRO A 187 12.17 2.81 17.25
CA PRO A 187 13.07 1.72 17.64
C PRO A 187 12.42 0.34 17.44
N TYR A 188 13.22 -0.65 17.05
CA TYR A 188 12.76 -2.04 17.00
C TYR A 188 12.40 -2.54 18.41
N ARG A 189 11.42 -3.43 18.52
CA ARG A 189 10.99 -4.02 19.81
C ARG A 189 12.12 -4.70 20.58
N ASP A 190 13.07 -5.30 19.85
CA ASP A 190 14.23 -6.01 20.42
C ASP A 190 15.48 -5.11 20.48
N ALA A 191 15.33 -3.79 20.34
CA ALA A 191 16.43 -2.84 20.46
C ALA A 191 16.95 -2.80 21.91
N PRO A 192 18.28 -2.70 22.11
CA PRO A 192 18.84 -2.46 23.44
C PRO A 192 18.28 -1.16 24.07
N ASP A 193 18.12 -1.13 25.39
CA ASP A 193 17.61 0.05 26.13
C ASP A 193 18.50 1.30 25.94
N ASP A 194 19.76 1.13 25.54
CA ASP A 194 20.75 2.17 25.26
C ASP A 194 20.78 2.62 23.78
N ASP A 195 19.87 2.14 22.94
CA ASP A 195 19.69 2.63 21.57
C ASP A 195 19.20 4.08 21.59
N PRO A 196 19.86 5.03 20.90
CA PRO A 196 19.42 6.43 20.84
C PRO A 196 17.96 6.61 20.40
N ALA A 197 17.40 5.70 19.59
CA ALA A 197 15.98 5.73 19.21
C ALA A 197 15.03 5.38 20.37
N THR A 198 15.46 4.50 21.28
CA THR A 198 14.72 4.16 22.51
C THR A 198 14.76 5.30 23.53
N ALA A 199 15.87 6.06 23.56
CA ALA A 199 16.06 7.18 24.47
C ALA A 199 15.17 8.40 24.15
N GLU A 200 14.86 8.64 22.86
CA GLU A 200 13.95 9.72 22.44
C GLU A 200 12.46 9.34 22.61
N ALA A 201 12.11 8.06 22.54
CA ALA A 201 10.76 7.56 22.74
C ALA A 201 10.35 7.43 24.22
N SER A 202 11.29 7.52 25.16
CA SER A 202 11.01 7.47 26.59
C SER A 202 10.38 8.79 27.06
N PRO A 203 9.08 8.83 27.44
CA PRO A 203 8.53 10.02 28.03
C PRO A 203 9.28 10.25 29.32
N ALA A 204 9.93 11.42 29.42
CA ALA A 204 10.49 11.93 30.67
C ALA A 204 9.65 11.46 31.84
N ALA A 205 10.28 10.69 32.74
CA ALA A 205 9.72 10.32 34.03
C ALA A 205 8.95 11.53 34.56
N GLY A 206 7.62 11.37 34.63
CA GLY A 206 6.74 12.42 35.09
C GLY A 206 7.26 12.94 36.44
N PRO A 207 7.22 14.26 36.69
CA PRO A 207 7.71 14.77 37.96
C PRO A 207 6.95 14.03 39.06
N ALA A 208 7.75 13.51 39.98
CA ALA A 208 7.31 12.74 41.12
C ALA A 208 6.07 13.36 41.77
N SER A 209 5.17 12.48 42.19
CA SER A 209 4.18 12.72 43.23
C SER A 209 4.63 13.79 44.25
N GLU A 210 4.05 14.98 44.17
CA GLU A 210 3.93 15.85 45.33
C GLU A 210 2.57 15.57 45.96
N GLU A 211 2.62 14.78 47.03
CA GLU A 211 1.66 14.82 48.12
C GLU A 211 1.55 16.27 48.62
N VAL A 212 0.31 16.76 48.80
CA VAL A 212 -0.27 17.40 50.00
C VAL A 212 -1.62 18.02 49.63
#